data_AF-A0A948IRN9-F1
#
_entry.id   AF-A0A948IRN9-F1
#
_cell.length_a   1.000
_cell.length_b   1.000
_cell.length_c   1.000
_cell.angle_alpha   90.00
_cell.angle_beta   90.00
_cell.angle_gamma   90.00
#
_symmetry.space_group_name_H-M   'P 1'
#
loop_
_entity.id
_entity.type
_entity.pdbx_description
1 polymer ?
#
loop_
_entity_poly.entity_id
_entity_poly.type
_entity_poly.pdbx_seq_one_letter_code
_entity_poly.pdbx_strand_id
1 'polypeptide(L)'
;MRRPLQRPQGANGQFLWDLLTFERLITGTLTHLVYWAGLGIIGIMAFGVLGASVGVAIREGGWGYLLAVGVLGFGMLGVFIAVLLWRAFCEFYVTIFKISEDLHVLRQDVEAERARQGK
;
A
#
# COMPACT_ATOMS: atom_id res chain seq x y z
N MET A 1 -10.62 -30.91 -25.24
CA MET A 1 -10.34 -29.58 -25.85
C MET A 1 -10.53 -28.51 -24.77
N ARG A 2 -9.46 -28.04 -24.12
CA ARG A 2 -9.51 -26.96 -23.11
C ARG A 2 -8.88 -25.71 -23.73
N ARG A 3 -9.67 -24.63 -23.83
CA ARG A 3 -9.27 -23.34 -24.44
C ARG A 3 -8.05 -22.76 -23.70
N PRO A 4 -6.99 -22.30 -24.38
CA PRO A 4 -5.98 -21.47 -23.74
C PRO A 4 -6.56 -20.08 -23.48
N LEU A 5 -6.48 -19.63 -22.23
CA LEU A 5 -6.83 -18.27 -21.81
C LEU A 5 -5.95 -17.26 -22.56
N GLN A 6 -6.59 -16.29 -23.19
CA GLN A 6 -5.94 -15.22 -23.97
C GLN A 6 -4.96 -14.42 -23.10
N ARG A 7 -3.69 -14.37 -23.53
CA ARG A 7 -2.68 -13.46 -23.00
C ARG A 7 -2.99 -12.02 -23.43
N PRO A 8 -3.10 -11.05 -22.51
CA PRO A 8 -2.96 -9.65 -22.88
C PRO A 8 -1.49 -9.38 -23.22
N GLN A 9 -1.25 -9.04 -24.48
CA GLN A 9 0.06 -8.81 -25.08
C GLN A 9 0.45 -7.34 -24.87
N GLY A 10 1.26 -7.09 -23.84
CA GLY A 10 1.89 -5.80 -23.59
C GLY A 10 2.95 -5.96 -22.51
N ALA A 11 4.22 -5.71 -22.85
CA ALA A 11 5.38 -6.00 -21.99
C ALA A 11 5.24 -5.45 -20.55
N ASN A 12 4.61 -4.29 -20.39
CA ASN A 12 4.39 -3.67 -19.08
C ASN A 12 3.16 -4.23 -18.37
N GLY A 13 2.09 -4.54 -19.12
CA GLY A 13 0.87 -5.11 -18.58
C GLY A 13 1.05 -6.56 -18.13
N GLN A 14 1.90 -7.31 -18.80
CA GLN A 14 2.25 -8.70 -18.47
C GLN A 14 3.19 -8.78 -17.27
N PHE A 15 4.12 -7.82 -17.10
CA PHE A 15 4.94 -7.70 -15.89
C PHE A 15 4.10 -7.29 -14.67
N LEU A 16 3.16 -6.36 -14.86
CA LEU A 16 2.19 -5.98 -13.84
C LEU A 16 1.23 -7.15 -13.53
N TRP A 17 0.79 -7.92 -14.53
CA TRP A 17 -0.06 -9.10 -14.34
C TRP A 17 0.69 -10.24 -13.64
N ASP A 18 1.96 -10.50 -13.98
CA ASP A 18 2.80 -11.48 -13.28
C ASP A 18 3.10 -11.04 -11.83
N LEU A 19 3.31 -9.74 -11.59
CA LEU A 19 3.44 -9.16 -10.25
C LEU A 19 2.14 -9.21 -9.42
N LEU A 20 0.98 -9.12 -10.08
CA LEU A 20 -0.34 -9.07 -9.43
C LEU A 20 -1.00 -10.46 -9.27
N THR A 21 -0.64 -11.46 -10.09
CA THR A 21 -1.53 -12.63 -10.28
C THR A 21 -1.01 -13.93 -9.72
N PHE A 22 0.29 -14.19 -9.61
CA PHE A 22 0.70 -15.58 -9.35
C PHE A 22 1.53 -15.85 -8.11
N GLU A 23 2.54 -15.05 -7.80
CA GLU A 23 3.59 -15.57 -6.92
C GLU A 23 4.20 -14.50 -6.04
N ARG A 24 3.34 -13.91 -5.22
CA ARG A 24 3.74 -13.27 -3.97
C ARG A 24 2.79 -13.74 -2.88
N LEU A 25 2.61 -15.03 -2.64
CA LEU A 25 3.60 -16.01 -2.18
C LEU A 25 4.61 -15.43 -1.17
N ILE A 26 4.27 -15.66 0.10
CA ILE A 26 5.02 -15.40 1.33
C ILE A 26 5.07 -13.92 1.76
N THR A 27 3.89 -13.30 1.86
CA THR A 27 3.35 -12.45 2.95
C THR A 27 4.20 -11.34 3.61
N GLY A 28 5.53 -11.42 3.66
CA GLY A 28 6.44 -10.39 4.17
C GLY A 28 6.86 -9.33 3.14
N THR A 29 7.03 -9.69 1.86
CA THR A 29 7.49 -8.71 0.87
C THR A 29 6.36 -7.75 0.49
N LEU A 30 5.11 -8.24 0.40
CA LEU A 30 3.92 -7.47 -0.04
C LEU A 30 3.65 -6.25 0.83
N THR A 31 3.79 -6.44 2.14
CA THR A 31 3.60 -5.39 3.13
C THR A 31 4.60 -4.26 2.94
N HIS A 32 5.87 -4.56 2.63
CA HIS A 32 6.87 -3.54 2.32
C HIS A 32 6.55 -2.75 1.05
N LEU A 33 6.13 -3.40 -0.03
CA LEU A 33 5.88 -2.69 -1.30
C LEU A 33 4.64 -1.80 -1.23
N VAL A 34 3.58 -2.27 -0.56
CA VAL A 34 2.43 -1.42 -0.25
C VAL A 34 2.86 -0.27 0.65
N TYR A 35 3.61 -0.54 1.73
CA TYR A 35 4.10 0.49 2.65
C TYR A 35 4.87 1.61 1.93
N TRP A 36 5.86 1.26 1.10
CA TRP A 36 6.64 2.23 0.33
C TRP A 36 5.81 2.97 -0.73
N ALA A 37 4.87 2.27 -1.38
CA ALA A 37 3.98 2.89 -2.37
C ALA A 37 3.11 3.99 -1.73
N GLY A 38 2.47 3.73 -0.59
CA GLY A 38 1.67 4.77 0.05
C GLY A 38 2.47 5.81 0.80
N LEU A 39 3.64 5.48 1.33
CA LEU A 39 4.58 6.50 1.82
C LEU A 39 4.96 7.46 0.67
N GLY A 40 5.15 6.93 -0.54
CA GLY A 40 5.36 7.71 -1.75
C GLY A 40 4.18 8.62 -2.10
N ILE A 41 2.94 8.09 -2.08
CA ILE A 41 1.72 8.88 -2.34
C ILE A 41 1.55 10.00 -1.31
N ILE A 42 1.78 9.71 -0.03
CA ILE A 42 1.67 10.70 1.05
C ILE A 42 2.79 11.74 0.94
N GLY A 43 3.99 11.33 0.53
CA GLY A 43 5.07 12.24 0.21
C GLY A 43 4.69 13.22 -0.91
N ILE A 44 4.10 12.73 -2.00
CA ILE A 44 3.60 13.57 -3.09
C ILE A 44 2.50 14.52 -2.58
N MET A 45 1.56 14.04 -1.76
CA MET A 45 0.54 14.88 -1.15
C MET A 45 1.14 15.98 -0.27
N ALA A 46 2.17 15.66 0.52
CA ALA A 46 2.88 16.63 1.35
C ALA A 46 3.58 17.71 0.50
N PHE A 47 4.26 17.31 -0.57
CA PHE A 47 4.81 18.26 -1.54
C PHE A 47 3.73 19.08 -2.24
N GLY A 48 2.57 18.49 -2.50
CA GLY A 48 1.39 19.18 -3.03
C GLY A 48 0.87 20.25 -2.09
N VAL A 49 0.80 19.98 -0.78
CA VAL A 49 0.43 20.97 0.25
C VAL A 49 1.44 22.11 0.29
N LEU A 50 2.73 21.81 0.24
CA LEU A 50 3.78 22.83 0.21
C LEU A 50 3.64 23.70 -1.05
N GLY A 51 3.48 23.09 -2.22
CA GLY A 51 3.26 23.80 -3.48
C GLY A 51 1.98 24.65 -3.47
N ALA A 52 0.89 24.13 -2.87
CA ALA A 52 -0.36 24.86 -2.70
C ALA A 52 -0.18 26.07 -1.78
N SER A 53 0.52 25.91 -0.65
CA SER A 53 0.77 27.02 0.29
C SER A 53 1.61 28.14 -0.35
N VAL A 54 2.64 27.78 -1.11
CA VAL A 54 3.49 28.74 -1.84
C VAL A 54 2.71 29.39 -2.98
N GLY A 55 1.90 28.62 -3.71
CA GLY A 55 1.06 29.14 -4.79
C GLY A 55 0.03 30.16 -4.28
N VAL A 56 -0.58 29.88 -3.13
CA VAL A 56 -1.52 30.79 -2.44
C VAL A 56 -0.81 32.07 -2.00
N ALA A 57 0.39 31.96 -1.42
CA ALA A 57 1.17 33.12 -1.00
C ALA A 57 1.53 34.07 -2.15
N ILE A 58 1.83 33.54 -3.34
CA ILE A 58 2.18 34.34 -4.53
C ILE A 58 0.91 34.94 -5.17
N ARG A 59 -0.20 34.21 -5.19
CA ARG A 59 -1.41 34.59 -5.93
C ARG A 59 -2.25 35.67 -5.25
N GLU A 60 -2.28 35.72 -3.92
CA GLU A 60 -3.28 36.50 -3.17
C GLU A 60 -2.76 37.80 -2.53
N GLY A 61 -1.47 38.14 -2.69
CA GLY A 61 -0.93 39.43 -2.22
C GLY A 61 -1.09 39.65 -0.71
N GLY A 62 -1.50 40.86 -0.29
CA GLY A 62 -1.43 41.30 1.12
C GLY A 62 -2.20 40.46 2.16
N TRP A 63 -3.24 39.71 1.78
CA TRP A 63 -3.95 38.76 2.65
C TRP A 63 -3.51 37.30 2.44
N GLY A 64 -2.71 37.02 1.40
CA GLY A 64 -2.27 35.68 1.01
C GLY A 64 -1.41 34.99 2.05
N TYR A 65 -0.70 35.72 2.92
CA TYR A 65 0.07 35.13 4.01
C TYR A 65 -0.81 34.41 5.04
N LEU A 66 -1.98 34.96 5.34
CA LEU A 66 -2.90 34.38 6.34
C LEU A 66 -3.56 33.10 5.79
N LEU A 67 -3.90 33.13 4.50
CA LEU A 67 -4.43 31.96 3.78
C LEU A 67 -3.36 30.89 3.56
N ALA A 68 -2.12 31.29 3.24
CA ALA A 68 -1.00 30.36 3.09
C ALA A 68 -0.70 29.65 4.42
N VAL A 69 -0.68 30.35 5.55
CA VAL A 69 -0.53 29.74 6.88
C VAL A 69 -1.68 28.78 7.18
N GLY A 70 -2.92 29.14 6.82
CA GLY A 70 -4.07 28.25 6.94
C GLY A 70 -3.91 26.96 6.12
N VAL A 71 -3.59 27.09 4.83
CA VAL A 71 -3.38 25.94 3.92
C VAL A 71 -2.22 25.07 4.38
N LEU A 72 -1.13 25.67 4.84
CA LEU A 72 0.03 24.93 5.36
C LEU A 72 -0.34 24.22 6.67
N GLY A 73 -1.05 24.88 7.57
CA GLY A 73 -1.51 24.31 8.85
C GLY A 73 -2.47 23.14 8.64
N PHE A 74 -3.59 23.35 7.95
CA PHE A 74 -4.58 22.31 7.67
C PHE A 74 -4.02 21.21 6.76
N GLY A 75 -3.18 21.58 5.78
CA GLY A 75 -2.56 20.63 4.88
C GLY A 75 -1.55 19.73 5.59
N MET A 76 -0.71 20.28 6.49
CA MET A 76 0.22 19.47 7.29
C MET A 76 -0.53 18.55 8.25
N LEU A 77 -1.63 19.03 8.85
CA LEU A 77 -2.51 18.21 9.69
C LEU A 77 -3.16 17.08 8.88
N GLY A 78 -3.63 17.37 7.67
CA GLY A 78 -4.19 16.38 6.75
C GLY A 78 -3.17 15.32 6.35
N VAL A 79 -1.93 15.72 6.04
CA VAL A 79 -0.83 14.79 5.76
C VAL A 79 -0.51 13.94 6.99
N PHE A 80 -0.46 14.54 8.18
CA PHE A 80 -0.20 13.81 9.42
C PHE A 80 -1.27 12.75 9.69
N ILE A 81 -2.55 13.11 9.56
CA ILE A 81 -3.67 12.16 9.68
C ILE A 81 -3.57 11.08 8.61
N ALA A 82 -3.25 11.43 7.37
CA ALA A 82 -3.06 10.47 6.28
C ALA A 82 -1.94 9.48 6.56
N VAL A 83 -0.81 9.92 7.14
CA VAL A 83 0.28 9.02 7.60
C VAL A 83 -0.21 8.07 8.69
N LEU A 84 -0.92 8.58 9.70
CA LEU A 84 -1.43 7.75 10.79
C LEU A 84 -2.44 6.72 10.29
N LEU A 85 -3.39 7.15 9.45
CA LEU A 85 -4.35 6.26 8.82
C LEU A 85 -3.63 5.22 7.96
N TRP A 86 -2.68 5.64 7.13
CA TRP A 86 -1.89 4.74 6.29
C TRP A 86 -1.16 3.68 7.13
N ARG A 87 -0.58 4.09 8.25
CA ARG A 87 0.11 3.19 9.18
C ARG A 87 -0.86 2.21 9.83
N ALA A 88 -2.02 2.67 10.29
CA ALA A 88 -3.07 1.82 10.84
C ALA A 88 -3.59 0.81 9.79
N PHE A 89 -3.88 1.26 8.57
CA PHE A 89 -4.29 0.37 7.48
C PHE A 89 -3.20 -0.66 7.16
N CYS A 90 -1.93 -0.26 7.09
CA CYS A 90 -0.81 -1.19 6.89
C CYS A 90 -0.78 -2.27 7.98
N GLU A 91 -0.92 -1.89 9.25
CA GLU A 91 -0.88 -2.80 10.40
C GLU A 91 -2.09 -3.76 10.43
N PHE A 92 -3.29 -3.25 10.14
CA PHE A 92 -4.50 -4.06 10.01
C PHE A 92 -4.40 -5.09 8.87
N TYR A 93 -3.95 -4.68 7.68
CA TYR A 93 -3.76 -5.60 6.55
C TYR A 93 -2.68 -6.66 6.83
N VAL A 94 -1.54 -6.26 7.42
CA VAL A 94 -0.47 -7.20 7.82
C VAL A 94 -1.00 -8.26 8.78
N THR A 95 -1.80 -7.85 9.77
CA THR A 95 -2.33 -8.75 10.80
C THR A 95 -3.28 -9.79 10.21
N ILE A 96 -4.21 -9.35 9.34
CA ILE A 96 -5.14 -10.26 8.67
C ILE A 96 -4.40 -11.28 7.80
N PHE A 97 -3.41 -10.82 7.04
CA PHE A 97 -2.63 -11.71 6.18
C PHE A 97 -1.75 -12.70 6.98
N LYS A 98 -1.19 -12.28 8.11
CA LYS A 98 -0.44 -13.16 9.02
C LYS A 98 -1.31 -14.30 9.56
N ILE A 99 -2.55 -14.01 9.94
CA ILE A 99 -3.49 -15.02 10.45
C ILE A 99 -3.81 -16.08 9.38
N SER A 100 -4.00 -15.66 8.11
CA SER A 100 -4.28 -16.60 7.02
C SER A 100 -3.10 -17.51 6.66
N GLU A 101 -1.87 -17.05 6.86
CA GLU A 101 -0.66 -17.84 6.60
C GLU A 101 -0.39 -18.85 7.72
N ASP A 102 -0.56 -18.44 8.98
CA ASP A 102 -0.41 -19.29 10.17
C ASP A 102 -1.34 -20.52 10.13
N LEU A 103 -2.58 -20.32 9.63
CA LEU A 103 -3.55 -21.39 9.47
C LEU A 103 -3.17 -22.41 8.39
N HIS A 104 -2.39 -21.98 7.37
CA HIS A 104 -1.92 -22.86 6.29
C HIS A 104 -0.76 -23.74 6.77
N VAL A 105 0.13 -23.18 7.58
CA VAL A 105 1.25 -23.90 8.21
C VAL A 105 0.74 -24.95 9.18
N LEU A 106 -0.23 -24.60 10.04
CA LEU A 106 -0.85 -25.56 10.96
C LEU A 106 -1.48 -26.76 10.24
N ARG A 107 -2.06 -26.52 9.05
CA ARG A 107 -2.68 -27.58 8.24
C ARG A 107 -1.62 -28.52 7.65
N GLN A 108 -0.49 -27.99 7.21
CA GLN A 108 0.64 -28.80 6.72
C GLN A 108 1.28 -29.64 7.84
N ASP A 109 1.48 -29.07 9.03
CA ASP A 109 2.06 -29.80 10.16
C ASP A 109 1.14 -30.94 10.62
N VAL A 110 -0.18 -30.70 10.70
CA VAL A 110 -1.17 -31.74 11.04
C VAL A 110 -1.21 -32.86 9.99
N GLU A 111 -1.11 -32.54 8.70
CA GLU A 111 -1.05 -33.55 7.63
C GLU A 111 0.26 -34.36 7.67
N ALA A 112 1.39 -33.72 8.00
CA ALA A 112 2.68 -34.39 8.16
C ALA A 112 2.71 -35.33 9.38
N GLU A 113 2.11 -34.94 10.49
CA GLU A 113 1.96 -35.81 11.67
C GLU A 113 1.05 -37.01 11.39
N ARG A 114 -0.08 -36.81 10.70
CA ARG A 114 -0.96 -37.92 10.29
C ARG A 114 -0.26 -38.91 9.36
N ALA A 115 0.58 -38.44 8.44
CA ALA A 115 1.39 -39.30 7.58
C ALA A 115 2.45 -40.11 8.34
N ARG A 116 2.95 -39.58 9.48
CA ARG A 116 3.89 -40.29 10.36
C ARG A 116 3.20 -41.28 11.31
N GLN A 117 1.98 -40.99 11.77
CA GLN A 117 1.22 -41.90 12.64
C GLN A 117 0.46 -43.00 11.87
N GLY A 118 0.22 -42.81 10.57
CA GLY A 118 -0.44 -43.81 9.71
C GLY A 118 0.48 -44.91 9.16
N LYS A 119 1.71 -45.05 9.68
CA LYS A 119 2.72 -46.01 9.25
C LYS A 119 3.19 -46.84 10.43
#